data_AF-A0A3A4WIC8-F1
#
_entry.id   AF-A0A3A4WIC8-F1
#
_cell.length_a   1.000
_cell.length_b   1.000
_cell.length_c   1.000
_cell.angle_alpha   90.00
_cell.angle_beta   90.00
_cell.angle_gamma   90.00
#
_symmetry.space_group_name_H-M   'P 1'
#
loop_
_entity.id
_entity.type
_entity.pdbx_description
1 polymer ?
#
loop_
_entity_poly.entity_id
_entity_poly.type
_entity_poly.pdbx_seq_one_letter_code
_entity_poly.pdbx_strand_id
1 'polypeptide(L)'
;MKPLGASEWALLVILVGIVNWWLTTLFVDSLFFEGWRRWVERHFGEHSKITYLIHCHMCLGTWVGLGLAVFIPGPLLWEVRIGWHGVLDYLTLSWLLNGLLYKGVGHLFLEVAAAGKHLNAYLSRY
;
A
#
# COMPACT_ATOMS: atom_id res chain seq x y z
N MET A 1 12.12 -23.32 -7.33
CA MET A 1 10.80 -22.67 -7.49
C MET A 1 10.63 -22.36 -8.97
N LYS A 2 9.48 -22.65 -9.57
CA LYS A 2 9.24 -22.27 -10.98
C LYS A 2 9.15 -20.75 -11.08
N PRO A 3 9.72 -20.10 -12.12
CA PRO A 3 9.53 -18.67 -12.32
C PRO A 3 8.05 -18.39 -12.58
N LEU A 4 7.51 -17.39 -11.90
CA LEU A 4 6.14 -16.92 -12.11
C LEU A 4 6.03 -16.27 -13.49
N GLY A 5 4.92 -16.55 -14.19
CA GLY A 5 4.57 -15.89 -15.44
C GLY A 5 4.16 -14.43 -15.21
N ALA A 6 4.17 -13.61 -16.27
CA ALA A 6 3.81 -12.19 -16.20
C ALA A 6 2.39 -11.95 -15.66
N SER A 7 1.43 -12.81 -15.99
CA SER A 7 0.05 -12.74 -15.49
C SER A 7 -0.05 -13.05 -13.99
N GLU A 8 0.73 -14.02 -13.50
CA GLU A 8 0.77 -14.38 -12.08
C GLU A 8 1.38 -13.24 -11.26
N TRP A 9 2.43 -12.59 -11.77
CA TRP A 9 3.01 -11.40 -11.17
C TRP A 9 2.03 -10.23 -11.12
N ALA A 10 1.29 -9.98 -12.21
CA ALA A 10 0.27 -8.94 -12.24
C ALA A 10 -0.82 -9.19 -11.19
N LEU A 11 -1.33 -10.43 -11.09
CA LEU A 11 -2.31 -10.80 -10.06
C LEU A 11 -1.76 -10.60 -8.65
N LEU A 12 -0.50 -10.98 -8.41
CA LEU A 12 0.14 -10.80 -7.11
C LEU A 12 0.24 -9.31 -6.75
N VAL A 13 0.70 -8.45 -7.66
CA VAL A 13 0.77 -7.00 -7.45
C VAL A 13 -0.60 -6.42 -7.13
N ILE A 14 -1.65 -6.85 -7.85
CA ILE A 14 -3.03 -6.41 -7.60
C ILE A 14 -3.49 -6.84 -6.21
N LEU A 15 -3.30 -8.11 -5.85
CA LEU A 15 -3.69 -8.64 -4.54
C LEU A 15 -2.95 -7.91 -3.40
N VAL A 16 -1.65 -7.67 -3.55
CA VAL A 16 -0.87 -6.90 -2.57
C VAL A 16 -1.37 -5.46 -2.47
N GLY A 17 -1.71 -4.83 -3.59
CA GLY A 17 -2.32 -3.49 -3.59
C GLY A 17 -3.66 -3.45 -2.85
N ILE A 18 -4.52 -4.45 -3.04
CA ILE A 18 -5.80 -4.59 -2.32
C ILE A 18 -5.56 -4.79 -0.82
N VAL A 19 -4.64 -5.68 -0.45
CA VAL A 19 -4.29 -5.94 0.96
C VAL A 19 -3.71 -4.68 1.62
N ASN A 20 -2.82 -3.97 0.93
CA ASN A 20 -2.25 -2.70 1.41
C ASN A 20 -3.34 -1.67 1.68
N TRP A 21 -4.27 -1.50 0.74
CA TRP A 21 -5.40 -0.60 0.89
C TRP A 21 -6.28 -1.02 2.08
N TRP A 22 -6.68 -2.30 2.14
CA TRP A 22 -7.55 -2.81 3.19
C TRP A 22 -6.93 -2.63 4.58
N LEU A 23 -5.65 -2.95 4.75
CA LEU A 23 -4.92 -2.71 6.00
C LEU A 23 -4.89 -1.22 6.34
N THR A 24 -4.58 -0.35 5.37
CA THR A 24 -4.54 1.10 5.60
C THR A 24 -5.89 1.61 6.09
N THR A 25 -6.98 1.25 5.42
CA THR A 25 -8.35 1.58 5.85
C THR A 25 -8.67 1.00 7.22
N LEU A 26 -8.23 -0.22 7.51
CA LEU A 26 -8.46 -0.85 8.81
C LEU A 26 -7.75 -0.08 9.93
N PHE A 27 -6.52 0.41 9.72
CA PHE A 27 -5.84 1.20 10.74
C PHE A 27 -6.38 2.63 10.87
N VAL A 28 -6.72 3.28 9.76
CA VAL A 28 -7.15 4.69 9.77
C VAL A 28 -8.62 4.84 10.13
N ASP A 29 -9.50 3.97 9.64
CA ASP A 29 -10.95 4.14 9.75
C ASP A 29 -11.60 3.21 10.77
N SER A 30 -10.96 2.09 11.15
CA SER A 30 -11.63 1.17 12.07
C SER A 30 -11.76 1.74 13.47
N LEU A 31 -12.91 1.48 14.07
CA LEU A 31 -13.18 1.72 15.49
C LEU A 31 -12.26 0.87 16.39
N PHE A 32 -11.80 -0.28 15.89
CA PHE A 32 -10.91 -1.16 16.65
C PHE A 32 -9.57 -0.46 16.97
N PHE A 33 -9.01 0.28 16.01
CA PHE A 33 -7.76 1.01 16.20
C PHE A 33 -7.95 2.42 16.76
N GLU A 34 -9.17 2.86 17.01
CA GLU A 34 -9.45 4.19 17.56
C GLU A 34 -8.80 4.38 18.95
N GLY A 35 -8.89 3.37 19.82
CA GLY A 35 -8.24 3.40 21.13
C GLY A 35 -6.72 3.55 21.05
N TRP A 36 -6.09 2.87 20.08
CA TRP A 36 -4.66 2.99 19.81
C TRP A 36 -4.31 4.37 19.25
N ARG A 37 -5.08 4.91 18.29
CA ARG A 37 -4.87 6.26 17.75
C ARG A 37 -4.94 7.33 18.83
N ARG A 38 -5.97 7.29 19.68
CA ARG A 38 -6.11 8.20 20.84
C ARG A 38 -5.00 8.02 21.87
N TRP A 39 -4.43 6.82 22.01
CA TRP A 39 -3.26 6.60 22.86
C TRP A 39 -2.00 7.26 22.27
N VAL A 40 -1.76 7.11 20.96
CA VAL A 40 -0.66 7.76 20.24
C VAL A 40 -0.78 9.28 20.32
N GLU A 41 -1.98 9.83 20.09
CA GLU A 41 -2.27 11.26 20.23
C GLU A 41 -1.95 11.79 21.62
N ARG A 42 -2.37 11.09 22.67
CA ARG A 42 -2.08 11.49 24.05
C ARG A 42 -0.59 11.40 24.40
N HIS A 43 0.15 10.47 23.80
CA HIS A 43 1.55 10.25 24.14
C HIS A 43 2.49 11.20 23.37
N PHE A 44 2.22 11.43 22.08
CA PHE A 44 3.09 12.24 21.22
C PHE A 44 2.58 13.68 21.00
N GLY A 45 1.31 13.95 21.33
CA GLY A 45 0.62 15.22 21.11
C GLY A 45 -0.13 15.27 19.79
N GLU A 46 -1.23 16.01 19.75
CA GLU A 46 -2.12 16.12 18.58
C GLU A 46 -1.42 16.71 17.34
N HIS A 47 -0.46 17.62 17.55
CA HIS A 47 0.29 18.27 16.46
C HIS A 47 1.59 17.56 16.08
N SER A 48 1.84 16.35 16.61
CA SER A 48 3.07 15.62 16.29
C SER A 48 3.04 15.06 14.87
N LYS A 49 4.23 14.96 14.24
CA LYS A 49 4.37 14.31 12.92
C LYS A 49 3.91 12.84 12.95
N ILE A 50 4.03 12.18 14.10
CA ILE A 50 3.61 10.78 14.28
C ILE A 50 2.09 10.69 14.27
N THR A 51 1.40 11.59 14.96
CA THR A 51 -0.07 11.70 14.95
C THR A 51 -0.60 11.96 13.54
N TYR A 52 0.06 12.84 12.77
CA TYR A 52 -0.28 13.07 11.37
C TYR A 52 -0.09 11.81 10.52
N LEU A 53 0.98 11.05 10.76
CA LEU A 53 1.30 9.85 10.01
C LEU A 53 0.23 8.76 10.13
N ILE A 54 -0.33 8.58 11.33
CA ILE A 54 -1.35 7.56 11.60
C ILE A 54 -2.75 7.94 11.11
N HIS A 55 -3.02 9.25 10.91
CA HIS A 55 -4.29 9.75 10.39
C HIS A 55 -4.29 9.92 8.88
N CYS A 56 -3.11 10.08 8.27
CA CYS A 56 -3.00 10.23 6.83
C CYS A 56 -2.98 8.85 6.15
N HIS A 57 -4.04 8.51 5.41
CA HIS A 57 -4.09 7.31 4.55
C HIS A 57 -2.88 7.22 3.62
N MET A 58 -2.40 8.36 3.14
CA MET A 58 -1.25 8.46 2.26
C MET A 58 0.02 8.03 3.04
N CYS A 59 0.27 8.61 4.21
CA CYS A 59 1.47 8.28 4.98
C CYS A 59 1.43 6.83 5.48
N LEU A 60 0.36 6.43 6.14
CA LEU A 60 0.24 5.09 6.70
C LEU A 60 0.26 4.02 5.60
N GLY A 61 -0.45 4.23 4.49
CA GLY A 61 -0.45 3.28 3.38
C GLY A 61 0.89 3.16 2.65
N THR A 62 1.74 4.19 2.71
CA THR A 62 3.14 4.05 2.28
C THR A 62 3.89 3.12 3.25
N TRP A 63 3.76 3.30 4.57
CA TRP A 63 4.43 2.44 5.55
C TRP A 63 3.96 0.99 5.52
N VAL A 64 2.65 0.76 5.36
CA VAL A 64 2.11 -0.60 5.19
C VAL A 64 2.63 -1.21 3.88
N GLY A 65 2.63 -0.45 2.78
CA GLY A 65 3.13 -0.93 1.48
C GLY A 65 4.62 -1.27 1.51
N LEU A 66 5.41 -0.45 2.20
CA LEU A 66 6.81 -0.73 2.50
C LEU A 66 6.92 -2.03 3.32
N GLY A 67 6.20 -2.15 4.44
CA GLY A 67 6.18 -3.38 5.25
C GLY A 67 5.85 -4.63 4.44
N LEU A 68 4.83 -4.57 3.57
CA LEU A 68 4.46 -5.67 2.67
C LEU A 68 5.56 -6.01 1.67
N ALA A 69 6.30 -5.01 1.17
CA ALA A 69 7.41 -5.21 0.24
C ALA A 69 8.60 -5.96 0.88
N VAL A 70 8.75 -5.99 2.22
CA VAL A 70 9.74 -6.86 2.89
C VAL A 70 9.32 -8.33 2.80
N PHE A 71 8.04 -8.63 2.98
CA PHE A 71 7.55 -10.01 3.03
C PHE A 71 7.29 -10.59 1.64
N ILE A 72 6.92 -9.74 0.69
CA ILE A 72 6.55 -10.14 -0.66
C ILE A 72 7.50 -9.42 -1.62
N PRO A 73 8.68 -10.01 -1.90
CA PRO A 73 9.62 -9.44 -2.85
C PRO A 73 8.95 -9.42 -4.23
N GLY A 74 8.63 -8.22 -4.72
CA GLY A 74 7.95 -8.00 -5.99
C GLY A 74 8.79 -8.43 -7.20
N PRO A 75 8.17 -8.48 -8.39
CA PRO A 75 8.86 -8.87 -9.64
C PRO A 75 10.04 -7.96 -9.96
N LEU A 76 9.94 -6.68 -9.57
CA LEU A 76 11.00 -5.68 -9.77
C LEU A 76 12.29 -6.00 -9.01
N LEU A 77 12.22 -6.82 -7.95
CA LEU A 77 13.37 -7.25 -7.15
C LEU A 77 14.06 -8.50 -7.73
N TRP A 78 13.44 -9.22 -8.66
CA TRP A 78 13.99 -10.49 -9.16
C TRP A 78 15.06 -10.30 -10.26
N GLU A 79 14.93 -9.29 -11.12
CA GLU A 79 15.90 -9.05 -12.19
C GLU A 79 17.18 -8.31 -11.75
N VAL A 80 17.16 -7.60 -10.61
CA VAL A 80 18.30 -6.81 -10.14
C VAL A 80 19.20 -7.63 -9.20
N ARG A 81 19.63 -8.80 -9.67
CA ARG A 81 20.56 -9.67 -8.94
C ARG A 81 21.98 -9.58 -9.51
N ILE A 82 22.58 -8.39 -9.60
CA ILE A 82 24.00 -8.24 -9.99
C ILE A 82 24.65 -7.07 -9.23
N GLY A 83 25.57 -7.38 -8.30
CA GLY A 83 26.57 -6.44 -7.76
C GLY A 83 26.51 -6.20 -6.24
N TRP A 84 27.34 -6.91 -5.48
CA TRP A 84 27.43 -6.86 -4.00
C TRP A 84 27.98 -5.54 -3.39
N HIS A 85 28.24 -4.50 -4.18
CA HIS A 85 28.91 -3.27 -3.70
C HIS A 85 28.04 -1.99 -3.74
N GLY A 86 26.75 -2.08 -4.08
CA GLY A 86 25.79 -0.96 -4.05
C GLY A 86 24.46 -1.30 -3.34
N VAL A 87 24.47 -2.32 -2.49
CA VAL A 87 23.27 -3.04 -2.00
C VAL A 87 22.32 -2.18 -1.15
N LEU A 88 22.83 -1.16 -0.44
CA LEU A 88 22.00 -0.34 0.46
C LEU A 88 21.16 0.73 -0.27
N ASP A 89 21.71 1.35 -1.31
CA ASP A 89 21.03 2.43 -2.06
C ASP A 89 20.00 1.88 -3.06
N TYR A 90 20.28 0.72 -3.67
CA TYR A 90 19.36 0.08 -4.60
C TYR A 90 18.22 -0.67 -3.89
N LEU A 91 18.47 -1.31 -2.74
CA LEU A 91 17.39 -1.90 -1.96
C LEU A 91 16.39 -0.82 -1.54
N THR A 92 16.87 0.33 -1.05
CA THR A 92 15.97 1.39 -0.59
C THR A 92 15.13 1.98 -1.71
N LEU A 93 15.72 2.25 -2.89
CA LEU A 93 14.97 2.79 -4.02
C LEU A 93 13.95 1.78 -4.59
N SER A 94 14.36 0.54 -4.82
CA SER A 94 13.46 -0.50 -5.34
C SER A 94 12.35 -0.84 -4.34
N TRP A 95 12.65 -0.83 -3.05
CA TRP A 95 11.66 -1.06 -1.99
C TRP A 95 10.66 0.10 -1.90
N LEU A 96 11.14 1.33 -2.03
CA LEU A 96 10.30 2.53 -2.04
C LEU A 96 9.43 2.59 -3.30
N LEU A 97 9.96 2.24 -4.47
CA LEU A 97 9.20 2.13 -5.71
C LEU A 97 8.13 1.04 -5.64
N ASN A 98 8.43 -0.14 -5.07
CA ASN A 98 7.41 -1.18 -4.86
C ASN A 98 6.30 -0.72 -3.91
N GLY A 99 6.66 -0.07 -2.79
CA GLY A 99 5.68 0.50 -1.86
C GLY A 99 4.78 1.54 -2.53
N LEU A 100 5.37 2.45 -3.32
CA LEU A 100 4.63 3.43 -4.12
C LEU A 100 3.74 2.77 -5.17
N LEU A 101 4.21 1.71 -5.82
CA LEU A 101 3.47 0.98 -6.84
C LEU A 101 2.26 0.25 -6.25
N TYR A 102 2.43 -0.47 -5.13
CA TYR A 102 1.31 -1.11 -4.43
C TYR A 102 0.24 -0.12 -4.00
N LYS A 103 0.66 1.06 -3.55
CA LYS A 103 -0.24 2.15 -3.19
C LYS A 103 -0.94 2.77 -4.41
N GLY A 104 -0.20 3.03 -5.49
CA GLY A 104 -0.76 3.56 -6.73
C GLY A 104 -1.83 2.63 -7.32
N VAL A 105 -1.57 1.32 -7.32
CA VAL A 105 -2.54 0.30 -7.75
C VAL A 105 -3.78 0.29 -6.86
N GLY A 106 -3.61 0.37 -5.54
CA GLY A 106 -4.75 0.45 -4.62
C GLY A 106 -5.61 1.70 -4.85
N HIS A 107 -4.99 2.85 -5.10
CA HIS A 107 -5.71 4.11 -5.38
C HIS A 107 -6.46 4.06 -6.72
N LEU A 108 -5.82 3.52 -7.75
CA LEU A 108 -6.44 3.33 -9.06
C LEU A 108 -7.68 2.43 -8.95
N PHE A 109 -7.62 1.38 -8.13
CA PHE A 109 -8.76 0.50 -7.89
C PHE A 109 -9.95 1.24 -7.26
N LEU A 110 -9.71 2.17 -6.34
CA LEU A 110 -10.76 3.00 -5.74
C LEU A 110 -11.43 3.91 -6.77
N GLU A 111 -10.65 4.55 -7.63
CA GLU A 111 -11.21 5.42 -8.67
C GLU A 111 -12.04 4.62 -9.67
N VAL A 112 -11.55 3.43 -10.07
CA VAL A 112 -12.30 2.53 -10.95
C VAL A 112 -13.58 2.02 -10.26
N ALA A 113 -13.50 1.63 -8.98
CA ALA A 113 -14.67 1.15 -8.23
C ALA A 113 -15.70 2.28 -8.00
N ALA A 114 -15.24 3.50 -7.71
CA ALA A 114 -16.10 4.67 -7.60
C ALA A 114 -16.76 5.01 -8.95
N ALA A 115 -15.99 5.03 -10.04
CA ALA A 115 -16.51 5.24 -11.39
C ALA A 115 -17.54 4.17 -11.77
N GLY A 116 -17.29 2.91 -11.42
CA GLY A 116 -18.22 1.80 -11.63
C GLY A 116 -19.56 1.98 -10.90
N LYS A 117 -19.54 2.48 -9.64
CA LYS A 117 -20.77 2.81 -8.90
C LYS A 117 -21.57 3.92 -9.57
N HIS A 118 -20.91 4.96 -10.06
CA HIS A 118 -21.56 6.04 -10.80
C HIS A 118 -22.18 5.54 -12.11
N LEU A 119 -21.46 4.69 -12.85
CA LEU A 119 -21.97 4.09 -14.08
C LEU A 119 -23.20 3.21 -13.82
N ASN A 120 -23.16 2.37 -12.78
CA ASN A 120 -24.28 1.51 -12.41
C ASN A 120 -25.52 2.32 -12.00
N ALA A 121 -25.34 3.40 -11.25
CA ALA A 121 -26.43 4.31 -10.87
C ALA A 121 -27.01 5.10 -12.05
N TYR A 122 -26.21 5.33 -13.10
CA TYR A 122 -26.68 5.93 -14.35
C TYR A 122 -27.48 4.93 -15.18
N LEU A 123 -26.99 3.70 -15.31
CA LEU A 123 -27.67 2.62 -16.03
C LEU A 123 -29.00 2.23 -15.39
N SER A 124 -29.12 2.26 -14.06
CA SER A 124 -30.39 1.94 -13.37
C SER A 124 -31.50 2.98 -13.56
N ARG A 125 -31.24 4.11 -14.22
CA ARG A 125 -32.25 5.14 -14.53
C ARG A 125 -32.90 4.98 -15.90
N TYR A 126 -32.39 4.07 -16.73
CA TYR A 126 -32.92 3.73 -18.06
C TYR A 126 -33.48 2.30 -18.04
#